data_AF-A0AAP1RRB6-F1
#
_entry.id   AF-A0AAP1RRB6-F1
#
_cell.length_a   1.000
_cell.length_b   1.000
_cell.length_c   1.000
_cell.angle_alpha   90.00
_cell.angle_beta   90.00
_cell.angle_gamma   90.00
#
_symmetry.space_group_name_H-M   'P 1'
#
loop_
_entity.id
_entity.type
_entity.pdbx_description
1 polymer ?
#
loop_
_entity_poly.entity_id
_entity_poly.type
_entity_poly.pdbx_seq_one_letter_code
_entity_poly.pdbx_strand_id
1 'polypeptide(L)'
;MRFEDKKELEFTVLGFDIKIDTFYKLLYQINDIILAMFFIVGSFLFFKESTTFAGTVLFVIGSIQMLIRPLIAITRDIHISKVKKDITK
;
A
#
# COMPACT_ATOMS: atom_id res chain seq x y z
N MET A 1 -7.61 9.75 35.16
CA MET A 1 -7.36 10.38 33.83
C MET A 1 -6.36 9.48 33.13
N ARG A 2 -6.69 9.07 31.89
CA ARG A 2 -5.92 8.22 30.93
C ARG A 2 -4.40 8.43 31.08
N PHE A 3 -3.51 7.46 30.89
CA PHE A 3 -3.31 6.63 29.70
C PHE A 3 -2.51 5.37 30.06
N GLU A 4 -3.15 4.21 30.03
CA GLU A 4 -2.52 2.88 30.17
C GLU A 4 -2.23 2.24 28.80
N ASP A 5 -2.06 3.07 27.76
CA ASP A 5 -2.13 2.66 26.35
C ASP A 5 -0.99 3.27 25.48
N LYS A 6 0.24 3.22 26.00
CA LYS A 6 1.43 3.69 25.26
C LYS A 6 2.59 2.68 25.22
N LYS A 7 2.34 1.41 25.56
CA LYS A 7 3.39 0.36 25.54
C LYS A 7 3.39 -0.51 24.28
N GLU A 8 2.44 -0.34 23.36
CA GLU A 8 2.34 -1.21 22.17
C GLU A 8 2.80 -0.57 20.84
N LEU A 9 3.31 0.66 20.85
CA LEU A 9 3.63 1.43 19.62
C LEU A 9 5.11 1.81 19.45
N GLU A 10 6.03 1.10 20.10
CA GLU A 10 7.48 1.25 19.89
C GLU A 10 8.11 -0.09 19.51
N PHE A 11 7.81 -0.57 18.30
CA PHE A 11 8.63 -1.63 17.71
C PHE A 11 9.92 -0.98 17.18
N THR A 12 10.94 -0.93 18.05
CA THR A 12 12.27 -0.40 17.74
C THR A 12 12.93 -1.27 16.66
N VAL A 13 12.82 -0.84 15.41
CA VAL A 13 13.66 -1.33 14.32
C VAL A 13 14.69 -0.24 14.04
N LEU A 14 15.89 -0.43 14.60
CA LEU A 14 17.12 0.25 14.20
C LEU A 14 17.26 1.75 14.51
N GLY A 15 16.80 2.24 15.67
CA GLY A 15 17.32 3.49 16.27
C GLY A 15 17.07 4.80 15.51
N PHE A 16 16.20 4.82 14.50
CA PHE A 16 15.73 6.04 13.84
C PHE A 16 14.24 6.23 14.16
N ASP A 17 13.89 7.43 14.63
CA ASP A 17 12.55 7.86 15.03
C ASP A 17 11.67 8.08 13.77
N ILE A 18 11.45 7.01 13.01
CA ILE A 18 10.62 7.05 11.80
C ILE A 18 9.18 6.89 12.27
N LYS A 19 8.45 8.02 12.31
CA LYS A 19 7.00 8.03 12.51
C LYS A 19 6.37 6.95 11.63
N ILE A 20 5.58 6.05 12.24
CA ILE A 20 4.91 4.93 11.56
C ILE A 20 4.22 5.37 10.26
N ASP A 21 3.62 6.57 10.26
CA ASP A 21 3.01 7.21 9.09
C ASP A 21 3.98 7.42 7.91
N THR A 22 5.23 7.82 8.18
CA THR A 22 6.28 8.00 7.17
C THR A 22 6.71 6.67 6.55
N PHE A 23 6.81 5.60 7.35
CA PHE A 23 7.14 4.27 6.86
C PHE A 23 6.04 3.72 5.94
N TYR A 24 4.77 3.84 6.33
CA TYR A 24 3.64 3.46 5.47
C TYR A 24 3.59 4.31 4.19
N LYS A 25 3.85 5.62 4.27
CA LYS A 25 3.96 6.48 3.09
C LYS A 25 5.06 6.02 2.13
N LEU A 26 6.22 5.65 2.65
CA LEU A 26 7.32 5.13 1.84
C LEU A 26 6.94 3.80 1.18
N LEU A 27 6.30 2.88 1.91
CA LEU A 27 5.79 1.62 1.35
C LEU A 27 4.78 1.85 0.22
N TYR A 28 3.86 2.81 0.35
CA TYR A 28 2.93 3.14 -0.74
C TYR A 28 3.66 3.69 -1.96
N GLN A 29 4.65 4.56 -1.78
CA GLN A 29 5.44 5.09 -2.90
C GLN A 29 6.25 4.00 -3.60
N ILE A 30 6.89 3.10 -2.83
CA ILE A 30 7.61 1.95 -3.39
C ILE A 30 6.66 1.04 -4.17
N ASN A 31 5.47 0.77 -3.63
CA ASN A 31 4.44 0.00 -4.34
C ASN A 31 4.05 0.67 -5.67
N ASP A 32 3.86 1.99 -5.68
CA ASP A 32 3.48 2.74 -6.88
C ASP A 32 4.61 2.72 -7.94
N ILE A 33 5.89 2.76 -7.52
CA ILE A 33 7.04 2.65 -8.42
C ILE A 33 7.15 1.24 -9.03
N ILE A 34 7.01 0.19 -8.22
CA ILE A 34 7.03 -1.21 -8.70
C ILE A 34 5.88 -1.45 -9.69
N LEU A 35 4.69 -0.94 -9.35
CA LEU A 35 3.52 -1.00 -10.21
C LEU A 35 3.78 -0.36 -11.57
N ALA A 36 4.34 0.86 -11.58
CA ALA A 36 4.69 1.56 -12.81
C ALA A 36 5.72 0.77 -13.65
N MET A 37 6.72 0.16 -13.01
CA MET A 37 7.69 -0.69 -13.70
C MET A 37 7.04 -1.91 -14.37
N PHE A 38 6.12 -2.59 -13.69
CA PHE A 38 5.41 -3.72 -14.30
C PHE A 38 4.61 -3.31 -15.53
N PHE A 39 3.91 -2.17 -15.48
CA PHE A 39 3.19 -1.67 -16.64
C PHE A 39 4.13 -1.27 -17.78
N ILE A 40 5.22 -0.56 -17.52
CA ILE A 40 6.19 -0.18 -18.55
C ILE A 40 6.79 -1.41 -19.23
N VAL A 41 7.28 -2.38 -18.44
CA VAL A 41 7.87 -3.61 -18.97
C VAL A 41 6.81 -4.42 -19.74
N GLY A 42 5.62 -4.58 -19.17
CA GLY A 42 4.50 -5.24 -19.83
C GLY A 42 4.17 -4.60 -21.18
N SER A 43 4.11 -3.27 -21.25
CA SER A 43 3.86 -2.52 -22.49
C SER A 43 4.88 -2.84 -23.58
N PHE A 44 6.17 -2.96 -23.26
CA PHE A 44 7.18 -3.38 -24.23
C PHE A 44 6.99 -4.83 -24.68
N LEU A 45 6.59 -5.74 -23.77
CA LEU A 45 6.35 -7.14 -24.11
C LEU A 45 5.12 -7.34 -25.01
N PHE A 46 4.16 -6.42 -25.00
CA PHE A 46 2.98 -6.47 -25.88
C PHE A 46 3.28 -6.15 -27.36
N PHE A 47 4.47 -5.67 -27.70
CA PHE A 47 4.82 -5.34 -29.09
C PHE A 47 5.11 -6.55 -29.98
N LYS A 48 5.35 -7.73 -29.40
CA LYS A 48 5.58 -8.97 -30.16
C LYS A 48 4.65 -10.07 -29.66
N GLU A 49 4.03 -10.78 -30.59
CA GLU A 49 3.09 -11.87 -30.29
C GLU A 49 3.73 -12.97 -29.42
N SER A 50 5.00 -13.29 -29.66
CA SER A 50 5.75 -14.28 -28.87
C SER A 50 5.97 -13.90 -27.40
N THR A 51 5.94 -12.61 -27.07
CA THR A 51 6.13 -12.10 -25.69
C THR A 51 4.83 -11.61 -25.04
N THR A 52 3.73 -11.53 -25.79
CA THR A 52 2.41 -11.09 -25.32
C THR A 52 1.90 -11.90 -24.14
N PHE A 53 2.17 -13.21 -24.09
CA PHE A 53 1.76 -14.02 -22.92
C PHE A 53 2.46 -13.55 -21.64
N ALA A 54 3.78 -13.32 -21.69
CA ALA A 54 4.54 -12.80 -20.55
C ALA A 54 4.10 -11.37 -20.19
N GLY A 55 3.84 -10.52 -21.20
CA GLY A 55 3.27 -9.19 -21.00
C GLY A 55 1.92 -9.22 -20.29
N THR A 56 1.05 -10.16 -20.67
CA THR A 56 -0.26 -10.37 -20.02
C THR A 56 -0.12 -10.77 -18.56
N VAL A 57 0.81 -11.67 -18.23
CA VAL A 57 1.06 -12.07 -16.83
C VAL A 57 1.53 -10.87 -16.00
N LEU A 58 2.47 -10.06 -16.51
CA LEU A 58 2.91 -8.84 -15.82
C LEU A 58 1.78 -7.82 -15.66
N PHE A 59 0.91 -7.69 -16.67
CA PHE A 59 -0.24 -6.80 -16.63
C PHE A 59 -1.26 -7.22 -15.57
N VAL A 60 -1.53 -8.53 -15.43
CA VAL A 60 -2.40 -9.07 -14.38
C VAL A 60 -1.81 -8.81 -12.99
N ILE A 61 -0.51 -9.07 -12.81
CA ILE A 61 0.19 -8.79 -11.54
C ILE A 61 0.11 -7.30 -11.20
N GLY A 62 0.41 -6.42 -12.15
CA GLY A 62 0.29 -4.97 -11.99
C GLY A 62 -1.13 -4.55 -11.64
N SER A 63 -2.14 -5.13 -12.29
CA SER A 63 -3.55 -4.82 -12.00
C SER A 63 -3.96 -5.19 -10.57
N ILE A 64 -3.50 -6.33 -10.06
CA ILE A 64 -3.72 -6.74 -8.66
C ILE A 64 -3.00 -5.77 -7.71
N GLN A 65 -1.76 -5.39 -8.03
CA GLN A 65 -0.98 -4.46 -7.22
C GLN A 65 -1.61 -3.05 -7.17
N MET A 66 -2.29 -2.64 -8.23
CA MET A 66 -3.09 -1.41 -8.28
C MET A 66 -4.22 -1.37 -7.23
N LEU A 67 -4.78 -2.54 -6.86
CA LEU A 67 -5.87 -2.64 -5.88
C LEU A 67 -5.39 -2.49 -4.44
N ILE A 68 -4.11 -2.71 -4.14
CA ILE A 68 -3.59 -2.68 -2.77
C ILE A 68 -3.81 -1.30 -2.13
N ARG A 69 -3.48 -0.22 -2.83
CA ARG A 69 -3.61 1.17 -2.34
C ARG A 69 -5.05 1.57 -2.00
N PRO A 70 -6.06 1.41 -2.89
CA PRO A 70 -7.45 1.73 -2.55
C PRO A 70 -8.02 0.81 -1.46
N LEU A 71 -7.64 -0.48 -1.41
CA LEU A 71 -8.10 -1.37 -0.34
C LEU A 71 -7.65 -0.87 1.03
N ILE A 72 -6.39 -0.46 1.17
CA ILE A 72 -5.87 0.07 2.43
C ILE A 72 -6.53 1.41 2.80
N ALA A 73 -6.75 2.28 1.82
CA ALA A 73 -7.47 3.53 2.03
C ALA A 73 -8.90 3.30 2.53
N ILE A 74 -9.64 2.37 1.91
CA ILE A 74 -11.01 2.02 2.32
C ILE A 74 -11.04 1.44 3.73
N THR A 75 -10.14 0.49 4.05
CA THR A 75 -10.06 -0.08 5.41
C THR A 75 -9.79 1.00 6.45
N ARG A 76 -8.89 1.94 6.17
CA ARG A 76 -8.60 3.08 7.04
C ARG A 76 -9.84 3.98 7.23
N ASP A 77 -10.51 4.33 6.14
CA ASP A 77 -11.63 5.27 6.19
C ASP A 77 -12.87 4.66 6.90
N ILE A 78 -13.09 3.35 6.76
CA ILE A 78 -14.11 2.61 7.53
C ILE A 78 -13.76 2.57 9.01
N HIS A 79 -12.50 2.30 9.37
CA HIS A 79 -12.06 2.26 10.77
C HIS A 79 -12.24 3.63 11.45
N ILE A 80 -11.81 4.72 10.80
CA ILE A 80 -11.98 6.08 11.30
C ILE A 80 -13.46 6.45 11.45
N SER A 81 -14.30 6.07 10.48
CA SER A 81 -15.74 6.35 10.52
C SER A 81 -16.45 5.65 11.67
N LYS A 82 -16.02 4.44 12.04
CA LYS A 82 -16.55 3.74 13.22
C LYS A 82 -16.14 4.43 14.51
N VAL A 83 -14.87 4.78 14.68
CA VAL A 83 -14.36 5.45 15.89
C VAL A 83 -15.01 6.83 16.08
N LYS A 84 -15.24 7.60 15.01
CA LYS A 84 -15.88 8.92 15.09
C LYS A 84 -17.34 8.85 15.55
N LYS A 85 -18.03 7.74 15.24
CA LYS A 85 -19.44 7.53 15.62
C LYS A 85 -19.61 7.29 17.12
N ASP A 86 -18.61 6.69 17.77
CA ASP A 86 -18.63 6.44 19.22
C ASP A 86 -18.32 7.68 20.07
N ILE A 87 -17.69 8.71 19.50
CA ILE A 87 -17.37 9.97 20.20
C ILE A 87 -18.53 10.98 20.13
N THR A 88 -19.47 10.81 19.20
CA THR A 88 -20.59 11.76 18.97
C THR A 88 -21.89 11.30 19.64
N LYS A 89 -21.86 10.23 20.45
CA LYS A 89 -23.01 9.72 21.20
C LYS A 89 -22.78 9.91 22.69
#